data_AF-A0A9W4CT04-F1
#
_entry.id   AF-A0A9W4CT04-F1
#
_cell.length_a   1.000
_cell.length_b   1.000
_cell.length_c   1.000
_cell.angle_alpha   90.00
_cell.angle_beta   90.00
_cell.angle_gamma   90.00
#
_symmetry.space_group_name_H-M   'P 1'
#
loop_
_entity.id
_entity.type
_entity.pdbx_description
1 polymer ?
#
loop_
_entity_poly.entity_id
_entity_poly.type
_entity_poly.pdbx_seq_one_letter_code
_entity_poly.pdbx_strand_id
1 'polypeptide(L)'
;MFEQASKIQDNGTLVVPAISHYVCRTLVNFQHQHPNWINSRYRHIPWQQSEYQSSLIRQLNQGLSQARHQEALFVKLKAYLNRLFSVEFLRSPEYKSLIVKLEQLTDPDLALLFADYSLANQSPSHGLLNGRSPSEVGISILLLDVENLPLDLETEKFLETICLYPVQIKVAFANWRSMGKKDLEYHQRGYQLIHVPPGKDSADLKMSTVGSSIFVHYPTAKEVLVCSSDLGLTHLCNTLQNHGLTVYQVSKNRSKIRVLNTRTGQINTYSLTPIPPIPTLDQFIVQLQEIIKLEQKRSHCQWIKLNRVAFLYKDNYHLTVSQVVASHFSDYQGRDIFVKNPHIFVVHQPSEKSPSYVTLFEIQPSSTQPHTLPETEFSQLPVIESLEDLENALIAIMQELTLNSSENHVSLSILGSQFNRKYGIPITQIIKKLRLGGNFQKLLTLSNSFNLEKTDKDWRVKLQSP
;
A
#
# COMPACT_ATOMS: atom_id res chain seq x y z
N MET A 1 40.99 -7.70 27.04
CA MET A 1 39.56 -7.71 27.39
C MET A 1 38.83 -6.85 26.38
N PHE A 2 38.37 -7.49 25.30
CA PHE A 2 37.40 -6.93 24.37
C PHE A 2 35.98 -7.22 24.87
N GLU A 3 34.95 -6.82 24.12
CA GLU A 3 33.53 -7.07 24.37
C GLU A 3 32.88 -6.26 25.50
N GLN A 4 32.51 -5.01 25.18
CA GLN A 4 31.21 -4.41 25.57
C GLN A 4 30.98 -3.03 24.91
N ALA A 5 32.05 -2.34 24.48
CA ALA A 5 31.96 -1.02 23.85
C ALA A 5 31.25 -0.98 22.47
N SER A 6 31.02 -2.13 21.82
CA SER A 6 30.55 -2.19 20.42
C SER A 6 29.03 -2.40 20.22
N LYS A 7 28.25 -2.73 21.26
CA LYS A 7 26.81 -3.01 21.10
C LYS A 7 25.90 -1.79 21.27
N ILE A 8 26.40 -0.66 21.77
CA ILE A 8 25.55 0.47 22.17
C ILE A 8 25.36 1.50 21.04
N GLN A 9 26.25 1.53 20.05
CA GLN A 9 26.15 2.47 18.93
C GLN A 9 24.96 2.15 18.00
N ASP A 10 24.60 0.86 17.87
CA ASP A 10 23.35 0.42 17.20
C ASP A 10 22.12 0.49 18.13
N ASN A 11 22.25 0.10 19.41
CA ASN A 11 21.11 0.12 20.36
C ASN A 11 20.52 1.52 20.59
N GLY A 12 21.32 2.59 20.42
CA GLY A 12 20.83 3.98 20.50
C GLY A 12 19.74 4.32 19.49
N THR A 13 19.63 3.56 18.40
CA THR A 13 18.71 3.82 17.28
C THR A 13 17.26 3.40 17.56
N LEU A 14 17.04 2.42 18.45
CA LEU A 14 15.70 1.87 18.75
C LEU A 14 15.25 2.15 20.20
N VAL A 15 16.15 1.99 21.17
CA VAL A 15 15.85 2.17 22.60
C VAL A 15 15.45 3.62 22.92
N VAL A 16 16.20 4.59 22.40
CA VAL A 16 15.95 6.01 22.69
C VAL A 16 14.60 6.49 22.13
N PRO A 17 14.21 6.20 20.87
CA PRO A 17 12.86 6.49 20.39
C PRO A 17 11.75 5.81 21.20
N ALA A 18 11.89 4.53 21.55
CA ALA A 18 10.85 3.82 22.33
C ALA A 18 10.61 4.48 23.70
N ILE A 19 11.69 4.80 24.42
CA ILE A 19 11.65 5.53 25.70
C ILE A 19 11.00 6.91 25.52
N SER A 20 11.40 7.69 24.51
CA SER A 20 10.86 9.03 24.26
C SER A 20 9.35 9.01 23.97
N HIS A 21 8.88 8.07 23.15
CA HIS A 21 7.44 7.91 22.88
C HIS A 21 6.67 7.47 24.14
N TYR A 22 7.22 6.56 24.95
CA TYR A 22 6.57 6.12 26.19
C TYR A 22 6.44 7.25 27.22
N VAL A 23 7.49 8.03 27.41
CA VAL A 23 7.48 9.21 28.29
C VAL A 23 6.50 10.26 27.78
N CYS A 24 6.47 10.52 26.47
CA CYS A 24 5.52 11.46 25.88
C CYS A 24 4.06 11.00 26.08
N ARG A 25 3.75 9.72 25.84
CA ARG A 25 2.42 9.14 26.08
C ARG A 25 2.02 9.21 27.55
N THR A 26 2.97 8.97 28.47
CA THR A 26 2.73 9.07 29.92
C THR A 26 2.42 10.52 30.32
N LEU A 27 3.16 11.50 29.79
CA LEU A 27 2.93 12.92 30.04
C LEU A 27 1.54 13.37 29.54
N VAL A 28 1.15 12.93 28.34
CA VAL A 28 -0.20 13.16 27.78
C VAL A 28 -1.28 12.55 28.68
N ASN A 29 -1.15 11.27 29.06
CA ASN A 29 -2.12 10.60 29.93
C ASN A 29 -2.31 11.34 31.27
N PHE A 30 -1.21 11.74 31.92
CA PHE A 30 -1.27 12.48 33.18
C PHE A 30 -1.84 13.90 33.01
N GLN A 31 -1.71 14.55 31.85
CA GLN A 31 -2.36 15.84 31.61
C GLN A 31 -3.90 15.75 31.69
N HIS A 32 -4.49 14.59 31.39
CA HIS A 32 -5.93 14.38 31.51
C HIS A 32 -6.35 13.81 32.86
N GLN A 33 -5.61 12.82 33.37
CA GLN A 33 -6.04 12.06 34.54
C GLN A 33 -5.56 12.68 35.86
N HIS A 34 -4.33 13.21 35.90
CA HIS A 34 -3.73 13.78 37.11
C HIS A 34 -2.85 15.01 36.78
N PRO A 35 -3.44 16.17 36.38
CA PRO A 35 -2.67 17.33 35.94
C PRO A 35 -1.68 17.85 36.98
N ASN A 36 -2.00 17.66 38.26
CA ASN A 36 -1.14 18.04 39.39
C ASN A 36 0.19 17.28 39.41
N TRP A 37 0.24 16.08 38.84
CA TRP A 37 1.47 15.28 38.72
C TRP A 37 2.47 15.86 37.72
N ILE A 38 2.04 16.71 36.79
CA ILE A 38 2.92 17.48 35.91
C ILE A 38 3.45 18.71 36.64
N ASN A 39 4.73 19.03 36.44
CA ASN A 39 5.36 20.23 36.98
C ASN A 39 4.58 21.49 36.55
N SER A 40 4.35 22.43 37.47
CA SER A 40 3.53 23.63 37.21
C SER A 40 4.02 24.46 36.01
N ARG A 41 5.33 24.45 35.73
CA ARG A 41 5.93 25.10 34.56
C ARG A 41 5.52 24.50 33.21
N TYR A 42 5.03 23.26 33.19
CA TYR A 42 4.71 22.51 31.98
C TYR A 42 3.24 22.06 31.90
N ARG A 43 2.46 22.29 32.96
CA ARG A 43 1.04 21.90 33.08
C ARG A 43 0.12 22.60 32.08
N HIS A 44 0.48 23.83 31.67
CA HIS A 44 -0.30 24.65 30.74
C HIS A 44 0.01 24.39 29.26
N ILE A 45 1.01 23.56 28.95
CA ILE A 45 1.40 23.23 27.57
C ILE A 45 0.46 22.13 27.05
N PRO A 46 -0.15 22.25 25.85
CA PRO A 46 -1.12 21.27 25.34
C PRO A 46 -0.42 20.04 24.75
N TRP A 47 0.02 19.10 25.60
CA TRP A 47 0.79 17.93 25.18
C TRP A 47 0.02 16.96 24.26
N GLN A 48 -1.31 17.05 24.15
CA GLN A 48 -2.07 16.29 23.13
C GLN A 48 -1.73 16.68 21.68
N GLN A 49 -1.24 17.89 21.44
CA GLN A 49 -0.97 18.36 20.09
C GLN A 49 0.34 17.76 19.56
N SER A 50 0.29 17.23 18.34
CA SER A 50 1.40 16.52 17.69
C SER A 50 2.68 17.34 17.57
N GLU A 51 2.57 18.67 17.47
CA GLU A 51 3.70 19.60 17.43
C GLU A 51 4.51 19.58 18.73
N TYR A 52 3.85 19.65 19.89
CA TYR A 52 4.50 19.60 21.19
C TYR A 52 5.01 18.20 21.53
N GLN A 53 4.28 17.14 21.12
CA GLN A 53 4.78 15.76 21.23
C GLN A 53 6.04 15.55 20.40
N SER A 54 6.01 15.91 19.12
CA SER A 54 7.14 15.76 18.20
C SER A 54 8.34 16.60 18.65
N SER A 55 8.11 17.80 19.18
CA SER A 55 9.17 18.65 19.72
C SER A 55 9.78 18.04 20.99
N LEU A 56 8.97 17.51 21.92
CA LEU A 56 9.44 16.82 23.11
C LEU A 56 10.19 15.53 22.78
N ILE A 57 9.63 14.68 21.91
CA ILE A 57 10.25 13.44 21.44
C ILE A 57 11.59 13.74 20.77
N ARG A 58 11.67 14.79 19.93
CA ARG A 58 12.93 15.24 19.32
C ARG A 58 13.94 15.72 20.37
N GLN A 59 13.52 16.50 21.37
CA GLN A 59 14.38 16.96 22.46
C GLN A 59 14.89 15.81 23.34
N LEU A 60 14.03 14.85 23.68
CA LEU A 60 14.41 13.65 24.43
C LEU A 60 15.36 12.78 23.59
N ASN A 61 15.05 12.52 22.32
CA ASN A 61 15.91 11.75 21.42
C ASN A 61 17.30 12.40 21.30
N GLN A 62 17.37 13.72 21.10
CA GLN A 62 18.64 14.45 20.99
C GLN A 62 19.43 14.48 22.30
N GLY A 63 18.77 14.55 23.46
CA GLY A 63 19.43 14.60 24.77
C GLY A 63 19.89 13.23 25.29
N LEU A 64 19.09 12.18 25.05
CA LEU A 64 19.33 10.81 25.51
C LEU A 64 20.32 10.06 24.62
N SER A 65 20.29 10.26 23.29
CA SER A 65 21.28 9.66 22.35
C SER A 65 22.73 10.07 22.63
N GLN A 66 22.95 11.19 23.33
CA GLN A 66 24.26 11.63 23.79
C GLN A 66 24.78 10.84 25.03
N ALA A 67 24.06 9.83 25.52
CA ALA A 67 24.54 8.98 26.61
C ALA A 67 25.38 7.82 26.04
N ARG A 68 26.60 7.64 26.57
CA ARG A 68 27.53 6.59 26.07
C ARG A 68 27.21 5.19 26.58
N HIS A 69 26.54 5.07 27.73
CA HIS A 69 26.21 3.80 28.40
C HIS A 69 24.84 3.87 29.10
N GLN A 70 24.25 2.71 29.37
CA GLN A 70 22.89 2.56 29.93
C GLN A 70 22.66 3.33 31.23
N GLU A 71 23.58 3.26 32.19
CA GLU A 71 23.47 4.01 33.46
C GLU A 71 23.44 5.52 33.22
N ALA A 72 24.30 6.03 32.33
CA ALA A 72 24.34 7.45 31.96
C ALA A 72 23.07 7.90 31.21
N LEU A 73 22.47 7.00 30.40
CA LEU A 73 21.18 7.23 29.75
C LEU A 73 20.07 7.34 30.81
N PHE A 74 20.07 6.45 31.78
CA PHE A 74 19.02 6.41 32.80
C PHE A 74 19.12 7.56 33.82
N VAL A 75 20.35 8.00 34.15
CA VAL A 75 20.59 9.24 34.91
C VAL A 75 20.06 10.46 34.17
N LYS A 76 20.33 10.58 32.86
CA LYS A 76 19.75 11.66 32.03
C LYS A 76 18.22 11.57 31.96
N LEU A 77 17.66 10.37 31.79
CA LEU A 77 16.21 10.16 31.74
C LEU A 77 15.54 10.58 33.05
N LYS A 78 16.05 10.15 34.21
CA LYS A 78 15.61 10.61 35.53
C LYS A 78 15.69 12.14 35.65
N ALA A 79 16.74 12.79 35.13
CA ALA A 79 16.84 14.24 35.12
C ALA A 79 15.78 14.94 34.24
N TYR A 80 15.37 14.34 33.11
CA TYR A 80 14.23 14.83 32.32
C TYR A 80 12.89 14.62 33.04
N LEU A 81 12.65 13.43 33.60
CA LEU A 81 11.43 13.12 34.35
C LEU A 81 11.26 14.06 35.56
N ASN A 82 12.34 14.34 36.29
CA ASN A 82 12.35 15.28 37.42
C ASN A 82 12.06 16.74 37.03
N ARG A 83 12.27 17.12 35.75
CA ARG A 83 11.88 18.43 35.23
C ARG A 83 10.41 18.44 34.81
N LEU A 84 9.96 17.40 34.10
CA LEU A 84 8.61 17.30 33.54
C LEU A 84 7.53 17.08 34.62
N PHE A 85 7.83 16.32 35.67
CA PHE A 85 6.87 15.94 36.69
C PHE A 85 7.07 16.68 38.03
N SER A 86 6.03 16.66 38.86
CA SER A 86 5.97 17.27 40.18
C SER A 86 6.63 16.39 41.26
N VAL A 87 7.07 17.01 42.36
CA VAL A 87 7.67 16.30 43.49
C VAL A 87 6.69 15.31 44.17
N GLU A 88 5.38 15.58 44.08
CA GLU A 88 4.33 14.67 44.57
C GLU A 88 4.32 13.36 43.79
N PHE A 89 4.33 13.43 42.45
CA PHE A 89 4.40 12.24 41.60
C PHE A 89 5.72 11.48 41.78
N LEU A 90 6.85 12.18 41.84
CA LEU A 90 8.18 11.54 42.00
C LEU A 90 8.32 10.76 43.32
N ARG A 91 7.42 10.96 44.29
CA ARG A 91 7.35 10.22 45.57
C ARG A 91 6.33 9.08 45.56
N SER A 92 5.53 8.95 44.50
CA SER A 92 4.41 8.01 44.42
C SER A 92 4.86 6.59 43.98
N PRO A 93 4.06 5.54 44.27
CA PRO A 93 4.35 4.18 43.77
C PRO A 93 4.19 4.05 42.25
N GLU A 94 3.39 4.92 41.61
CA GLU A 94 3.25 5.00 40.16
C GLU A 94 4.56 5.46 39.50
N TYR A 95 5.31 6.39 40.11
CA TYR A 95 6.64 6.77 39.59
C TYR A 95 7.64 5.61 39.68
N LYS A 96 7.62 4.82 40.76
CA LYS A 96 8.45 3.60 40.86
C LYS A 96 8.09 2.61 39.73
N SER A 97 6.79 2.46 39.46
CA SER A 97 6.28 1.59 38.38
C SER A 97 6.64 2.10 36.99
N LEU A 98 6.65 3.42 36.78
CA LEU A 98 7.11 4.08 35.55
C LEU A 98 8.61 3.86 35.34
N ILE A 99 9.42 4.02 36.40
CA ILE A 99 10.87 3.80 36.36
C ILE A 99 11.20 2.35 35.99
N VAL A 100 10.57 1.35 36.61
CA VAL A 100 10.78 -0.07 36.27
C VAL A 100 10.43 -0.36 34.80
N LYS A 101 9.33 0.18 34.28
CA LYS A 101 8.96 0.02 32.86
C LYS A 101 9.97 0.69 31.92
N LEU A 102 10.53 1.83 32.29
CA LEU A 102 11.55 2.52 31.49
C LEU A 102 12.92 1.82 31.56
N GLU A 103 13.27 1.20 32.69
CA GLU A 103 14.45 0.33 32.83
C GLU A 103 14.31 -0.91 31.92
N GLN A 104 13.13 -1.55 31.91
CA GLN A 104 12.80 -2.68 31.02
C GLN A 104 12.87 -2.30 29.53
N LEU A 105 12.38 -1.11 29.15
CA LEU A 105 12.49 -0.59 27.78
C LEU A 105 13.94 -0.23 27.36
N THR A 106 14.91 -0.33 28.27
CA THR A 106 16.33 -0.14 27.95
C THR A 106 17.02 -1.45 27.51
N ASP A 107 16.34 -2.59 27.67
CA ASP A 107 16.76 -3.86 27.07
C ASP A 107 16.45 -3.85 25.55
N PRO A 108 17.44 -4.06 24.66
CA PRO A 108 17.22 -4.01 23.21
C PRO A 108 16.21 -5.04 22.70
N ASP A 109 16.09 -6.21 23.34
CA ASP A 109 15.16 -7.26 22.91
C ASP A 109 13.70 -6.88 23.23
N LEU A 110 13.48 -6.10 24.30
CA LEU A 110 12.19 -5.46 24.58
C LEU A 110 11.95 -4.20 23.73
N ALA A 111 12.99 -3.44 23.39
CA ALA A 111 12.85 -2.25 22.55
C ALA A 111 12.38 -2.59 21.12
N LEU A 112 12.82 -3.73 20.56
CA LEU A 112 12.31 -4.26 19.28
C LEU A 112 10.79 -4.52 19.33
N LEU A 113 10.28 -5.07 20.43
CA LEU A 113 8.83 -5.31 20.63
C LEU A 113 7.99 -4.03 20.71
N PHE A 114 8.60 -2.86 20.95
CA PHE A 114 7.92 -1.56 20.86
C PHE A 114 8.28 -0.76 19.59
N ALA A 115 9.25 -1.21 18.81
CA ALA A 115 9.60 -0.63 17.51
C ALA A 115 8.71 -1.15 16.37
N ASP A 116 8.38 -2.45 16.38
CA ASP A 116 7.73 -3.12 15.24
C ASP A 116 6.25 -3.50 15.46
N TYR A 117 5.62 -3.20 16.60
CA TYR A 117 4.27 -3.71 16.88
C TYR A 117 3.10 -2.99 16.19
N SER A 118 2.92 -3.44 14.94
CA SER A 118 1.68 -3.64 14.20
C SER A 118 1.77 -5.00 13.48
N LEU A 119 0.72 -5.83 13.36
CA LEU A 119 -0.69 -5.62 13.72
C LEU A 119 -1.40 -6.97 13.94
N ALA A 120 -2.32 -7.02 14.91
CA ALA A 120 -3.51 -7.88 14.94
C ALA A 120 -3.40 -9.41 15.23
N ASN A 121 -4.60 -9.95 15.51
CA ASN A 121 -5.05 -11.35 15.57
C ASN A 121 -4.82 -12.14 16.89
N GLN A 122 -5.84 -12.41 17.72
CA GLN A 122 -7.00 -13.33 17.58
C GLN A 122 -6.65 -14.79 18.00
N SER A 123 -7.41 -15.56 18.80
CA SER A 123 -8.74 -15.36 19.43
C SER A 123 -8.87 -16.06 20.84
N PRO A 124 -9.88 -16.89 21.23
CA PRO A 124 -10.66 -16.58 22.44
C PRO A 124 -10.71 -17.69 23.52
N SER A 125 -11.10 -17.33 24.75
CA SER A 125 -11.55 -18.31 25.76
C SER A 125 -12.49 -17.67 26.78
N HIS A 126 -13.72 -18.18 26.90
CA HIS A 126 -14.63 -17.87 28.01
C HIS A 126 -14.16 -18.57 29.29
N GLY A 127 -14.28 -17.94 30.47
CA GLY A 127 -13.94 -18.61 31.74
C GLY A 127 -13.94 -17.76 33.01
N LEU A 128 -15.13 -17.42 33.52
CA LEU A 128 -15.50 -17.22 34.94
C LEU A 128 -14.48 -16.73 36.00
N LEU A 129 -14.74 -15.51 36.50
CA LEU A 129 -14.71 -15.09 37.92
C LEU A 129 -13.53 -15.55 38.84
N ASN A 130 -12.64 -14.61 39.21
CA ASN A 130 -12.70 -13.95 40.54
C ASN A 130 -11.56 -12.95 40.82
N GLY A 131 -11.92 -11.81 41.43
CA GLY A 131 -11.13 -11.21 42.51
C GLY A 131 -9.78 -10.53 42.21
N ARG A 132 -9.75 -9.48 41.39
CA ARG A 132 -8.86 -8.31 41.58
C ARG A 132 -9.37 -7.10 40.78
N SER A 133 -9.09 -5.89 41.28
CA SER A 133 -9.69 -4.60 40.88
C SER A 133 -9.65 -4.33 39.37
N PRO A 134 -10.71 -3.74 38.78
CA PRO A 134 -10.78 -3.49 37.35
C PRO A 134 -9.80 -2.39 36.94
N SER A 135 -8.80 -2.75 36.13
CA SER A 135 -8.19 -1.80 35.20
C SER A 135 -9.27 -1.38 34.20
N GLU A 136 -9.47 -0.08 33.96
CA GLU A 136 -10.48 0.39 33.00
C GLU A 136 -10.15 -0.07 31.56
N VAL A 137 -10.69 -1.23 31.17
CA VAL A 137 -10.75 -1.66 29.78
C VAL A 137 -11.86 -0.85 29.11
N GLY A 138 -11.48 0.30 28.55
CA GLY A 138 -12.36 1.06 27.68
C GLY A 138 -12.75 0.24 26.44
N ILE A 139 -13.94 0.48 25.91
CA ILE A 139 -14.46 -0.20 24.72
C ILE A 139 -14.88 0.79 23.64
N SER A 140 -14.87 0.32 22.40
CA SER A 140 -15.41 1.03 21.25
C SER A 140 -16.71 0.37 20.78
N ILE A 141 -17.63 1.20 20.27
CA ILE A 141 -18.98 0.78 19.87
C ILE A 141 -19.21 1.21 18.42
N LEU A 142 -19.62 0.28 17.57
CA LEU A 142 -19.92 0.55 16.16
C LEU A 142 -21.44 0.60 15.97
N LEU A 143 -21.95 1.75 15.57
CA LEU A 143 -23.36 1.95 15.20
C LEU A 143 -23.47 2.03 13.70
N LEU A 144 -24.29 1.16 13.10
CA LEU A 144 -24.37 0.99 11.67
C LEU A 144 -25.79 1.23 11.15
N ASP A 145 -25.94 2.24 10.29
CA ASP A 145 -27.07 2.32 9.38
C ASP A 145 -26.78 1.44 8.15
N VAL A 146 -27.45 0.29 8.08
CA VAL A 146 -27.22 -0.70 7.01
C VAL A 146 -27.89 -0.27 5.70
N GLU A 147 -28.91 0.59 5.76
CA GLU A 147 -29.64 1.04 4.56
C GLU A 147 -28.82 2.10 3.82
N ASN A 148 -28.20 3.01 4.57
CA ASN A 148 -27.38 4.09 4.05
C ASN A 148 -25.91 3.66 3.77
N LEU A 149 -25.33 2.84 4.65
CA LEU A 149 -23.90 2.53 4.65
C LEU A 149 -23.60 1.04 4.88
N PRO A 150 -23.95 0.12 3.95
CA PRO A 150 -23.60 -1.28 4.08
C PRO A 150 -22.07 -1.49 4.13
N LEU A 151 -21.60 -2.15 5.18
CA LEU A 151 -20.18 -2.46 5.41
C LEU A 151 -19.87 -3.93 5.07
N ASP A 152 -18.75 -4.15 4.40
CA ASP A 152 -18.14 -5.47 4.25
C ASP A 152 -17.15 -5.78 5.40
N LEU A 153 -16.71 -7.04 5.48
CA LEU A 153 -15.79 -7.51 6.53
C LEU A 153 -14.43 -6.80 6.51
N GLU A 154 -13.96 -6.38 5.34
CA GLU A 154 -12.68 -5.67 5.20
C GLU A 154 -12.80 -4.24 5.72
N THR A 155 -13.89 -3.54 5.38
CA THR A 155 -14.19 -2.20 5.91
C THR A 155 -14.37 -2.23 7.43
N GLU A 156 -15.01 -3.27 7.99
CA GLU A 156 -15.09 -3.41 9.45
C GLU A 156 -13.74 -3.56 10.13
N LYS A 157 -12.92 -4.52 9.68
CA LYS A 157 -11.56 -4.71 10.21
C LYS A 157 -10.74 -3.44 10.09
N PHE A 158 -10.90 -2.71 8.98
CA PHE A 158 -10.27 -1.43 8.79
C PHE A 158 -10.76 -0.38 9.81
N LEU A 159 -12.07 -0.24 10.04
CA LEU A 159 -12.62 0.68 11.04
C LEU A 159 -12.19 0.32 12.48
N GLU A 160 -12.00 -0.97 12.77
CA GLU A 160 -11.42 -1.44 14.04
C GLU A 160 -9.98 -0.92 14.24
N THR A 161 -9.16 -0.80 13.17
CA THR A 161 -7.80 -0.22 13.27
C THR A 161 -7.75 1.28 13.56
N ILE A 162 -8.86 2.02 13.34
CA ILE A 162 -8.95 3.46 13.66
C ILE A 162 -9.17 3.69 15.15
N CYS A 163 -9.75 2.71 15.84
CA CYS A 163 -10.12 2.82 17.24
C CYS A 163 -8.90 2.60 18.16
N LEU A 164 -8.81 3.41 19.21
CA LEU A 164 -7.83 3.25 20.29
C LEU A 164 -8.22 2.13 21.25
N TYR A 165 -9.52 1.83 21.35
CA TYR A 165 -10.08 0.76 22.15
C TYR A 165 -10.73 -0.32 21.25
N PRO A 166 -10.77 -1.60 21.68
CA PRO A 166 -11.35 -2.67 20.87
C PRO A 166 -12.86 -2.44 20.65
N VAL A 167 -13.32 -2.63 19.42
CA VAL A 167 -14.75 -2.62 19.09
C VAL A 167 -15.39 -3.88 19.67
N GLN A 168 -16.11 -3.75 20.77
CA GLN A 168 -16.75 -4.90 21.46
C GLN A 168 -18.26 -4.98 21.20
N ILE A 169 -18.91 -3.84 20.93
CA ILE A 169 -20.35 -3.77 20.67
C ILE A 169 -20.55 -3.29 19.24
N LYS A 170 -21.29 -4.07 18.44
CA LYS A 170 -21.72 -3.72 17.09
C LYS A 170 -23.25 -3.70 17.07
N VAL A 171 -23.86 -2.60 16.62
CA VAL A 171 -25.32 -2.41 16.57
C VAL A 171 -25.72 -1.98 15.18
N ALA A 172 -26.63 -2.72 14.54
CA ALA A 172 -27.10 -2.45 13.19
C ALA A 172 -28.57 -2.03 13.19
N PHE A 173 -28.88 -0.95 12.50
CA PHE A 173 -30.21 -0.40 12.31
C PHE A 173 -30.64 -0.63 10.86
N ALA A 174 -31.77 -1.33 10.65
CA ALA A 174 -32.34 -1.56 9.34
C ALA A 174 -33.81 -1.96 9.40
N ASN A 175 -34.55 -1.76 8.31
CA ASN A 175 -35.77 -2.49 8.05
C ASN A 175 -35.42 -3.91 7.59
N TRP A 176 -35.12 -4.79 8.55
CA TRP A 176 -34.74 -6.18 8.29
C TRP A 176 -35.74 -6.94 7.40
N ARG A 177 -37.03 -6.58 7.42
CA ARG A 177 -38.06 -7.17 6.56
C ARG A 177 -37.81 -6.90 5.06
N SER A 178 -37.18 -5.79 4.70
CA SER A 178 -36.79 -5.46 3.32
C SER A 178 -35.35 -5.84 2.98
N MET A 179 -34.56 -6.35 3.92
CA MET A 179 -33.13 -6.65 3.73
C MET A 179 -32.83 -8.12 3.37
N GLY A 180 -33.85 -8.95 3.15
CA GLY A 180 -33.69 -10.34 2.77
C GLY A 180 -32.96 -11.15 3.85
N LYS A 181 -31.88 -11.86 3.49
CA LYS A 181 -31.09 -12.70 4.41
C LYS A 181 -29.92 -11.96 5.09
N LYS A 182 -29.82 -10.63 4.97
CA LYS A 182 -28.73 -9.84 5.56
C LYS A 182 -28.80 -9.79 7.09
N ASP A 183 -29.97 -9.96 7.67
CA ASP A 183 -30.15 -10.12 9.12
C ASP A 183 -29.30 -11.27 9.66
N LEU A 184 -29.37 -12.44 9.04
CA LEU A 184 -28.56 -13.61 9.40
C LEU A 184 -27.05 -13.33 9.26
N GLU A 185 -26.65 -12.63 8.19
CA GLU A 185 -25.27 -12.25 7.93
C GLU A 185 -24.71 -11.33 9.02
N TYR A 186 -25.40 -10.23 9.33
CA TYR A 186 -24.96 -9.30 10.38
C TYR A 186 -25.03 -9.93 11.78
N HIS A 187 -26.01 -10.80 12.05
CA HIS A 187 -26.05 -11.57 13.30
C HIS A 187 -24.84 -12.51 13.45
N GLN A 188 -24.46 -13.23 12.39
CA GLN A 188 -23.25 -14.07 12.37
C GLN A 188 -21.96 -13.25 12.54
N ARG A 189 -21.96 -11.99 12.09
CA ARG A 189 -20.87 -11.01 12.28
C ARG A 189 -20.86 -10.36 13.68
N GLY A 190 -21.76 -10.77 14.58
CA GLY A 190 -21.81 -10.32 15.98
C GLY A 190 -22.59 -9.02 16.22
N TYR A 191 -23.44 -8.59 15.29
CA TYR A 191 -24.25 -7.39 15.47
C TYR A 191 -25.51 -7.64 16.30
N GLN A 192 -25.79 -6.73 17.23
CA GLN A 192 -27.11 -6.53 17.80
C GLN A 192 -28.01 -5.87 16.73
N LEU A 193 -29.05 -6.56 16.30
CA LEU A 193 -29.94 -6.09 15.24
C LEU A 193 -31.12 -5.31 15.81
N ILE A 194 -31.24 -4.04 15.43
CA ILE A 194 -32.37 -3.18 15.79
C ILE A 194 -33.25 -2.99 14.56
N HIS A 195 -34.49 -3.48 14.64
CA HIS A 195 -35.47 -3.29 13.58
C HIS A 195 -36.03 -1.86 13.60
N VAL A 196 -36.06 -1.22 12.43
CA VAL A 196 -36.79 0.03 12.21
C VAL A 196 -37.99 -0.18 11.27
N PRO A 197 -39.11 0.52 11.51
CA PRO A 197 -40.28 0.44 10.63
C PRO A 197 -39.99 1.12 9.27
N PRO A 198 -40.68 0.70 8.20
CA PRO A 198 -40.57 1.37 6.90
C PRO A 198 -41.00 2.83 7.02
N GLY A 199 -40.12 3.74 6.60
CA GLY A 199 -40.34 5.18 6.64
C GLY A 199 -39.05 5.92 6.28
N LYS A 200 -39.20 7.13 5.74
CA LYS A 200 -38.06 7.99 5.45
C LYS A 200 -37.41 8.41 6.78
N ASP A 201 -36.08 8.36 6.86
CA ASP A 201 -35.27 8.75 8.03
C ASP A 201 -35.57 7.91 9.31
N SER A 202 -36.29 6.78 9.19
CA SER A 202 -36.64 5.89 10.31
C SER A 202 -35.41 5.24 10.97
N ALA A 203 -34.40 4.90 10.16
CA ALA A 203 -33.13 4.36 10.62
C ALA A 203 -32.41 5.40 11.49
N ASP A 204 -32.21 6.61 10.97
CA ASP A 204 -31.54 7.71 11.63
C ASP A 204 -32.22 8.13 12.94
N LEU A 205 -33.56 8.20 12.95
CA LEU A 205 -34.30 8.56 14.16
C LEU A 205 -34.14 7.52 15.27
N LYS A 206 -34.18 6.22 14.93
CA LYS A 206 -33.96 5.14 15.90
C LYS A 206 -32.51 5.08 16.36
N MET A 207 -31.57 5.25 15.44
CA MET A 207 -30.13 5.31 15.70
C MET A 207 -29.78 6.49 16.59
N SER A 208 -30.39 7.66 16.38
CA SER A 208 -30.25 8.83 17.24
C SER A 208 -30.82 8.59 18.64
N THR A 209 -32.02 8.00 18.73
CA THR A 209 -32.69 7.72 20.01
C THR A 209 -31.92 6.70 20.86
N VAL A 210 -31.58 5.54 20.28
CA VAL A 210 -30.86 4.46 20.98
C VAL A 210 -29.38 4.82 21.16
N GLY A 211 -28.78 5.44 20.15
CA GLY A 211 -27.39 5.90 20.21
C GLY A 211 -27.16 6.88 21.34
N SER A 212 -28.09 7.83 21.53
CA SER A 212 -28.00 8.81 22.60
C SER A 212 -28.05 8.21 24.01
N SER A 213 -28.52 6.97 24.23
CA SER A 213 -28.51 6.33 25.55
C SER A 213 -27.35 5.33 25.76
N ILE A 214 -26.44 5.18 24.80
CA ILE A 214 -25.36 4.19 24.84
C ILE A 214 -24.50 4.28 26.10
N PHE A 215 -24.14 5.50 26.54
CA PHE A 215 -23.31 5.69 27.73
C PHE A 215 -23.99 5.19 29.02
N VAL A 216 -25.33 5.09 29.05
CA VAL A 216 -26.09 4.55 30.18
C VAL A 216 -25.98 3.04 30.25
N HIS A 217 -26.04 2.37 29.09
CA HIS A 217 -25.99 0.91 29.00
C HIS A 217 -24.55 0.36 28.93
N TYR A 218 -23.61 1.17 28.47
CA TYR A 218 -22.21 0.82 28.25
C TYR A 218 -21.29 1.89 28.89
N PRO A 219 -21.20 1.94 30.23
CA PRO A 219 -20.40 2.97 30.94
C PRO A 219 -18.88 2.85 30.71
N THR A 220 -18.41 1.70 30.19
CA THR A 220 -17.01 1.50 29.75
C THR A 220 -16.74 2.01 28.34
N ALA A 221 -17.75 2.48 27.59
CA ALA A 221 -17.56 3.06 26.27
C ALA A 221 -16.64 4.28 26.36
N LYS A 222 -15.61 4.32 25.50
CA LYS A 222 -14.72 5.48 25.34
C LYS A 222 -14.78 6.03 23.92
N GLU A 223 -15.15 5.22 22.92
CA GLU A 223 -15.30 5.65 21.53
C GLU A 223 -16.57 5.07 20.89
N VAL A 224 -17.12 5.79 19.91
CA VAL A 224 -18.26 5.35 19.11
C VAL A 224 -18.01 5.66 17.64
N LEU A 225 -18.16 4.67 16.77
CA LEU A 225 -18.27 4.89 15.33
C LEU A 225 -19.74 5.08 14.96
N VAL A 226 -20.06 6.18 14.30
CA VAL A 226 -21.39 6.47 13.75
C VAL A 226 -21.29 6.28 12.24
N CYS A 227 -21.66 5.09 11.78
CA CYS A 227 -21.58 4.68 10.39
C CYS A 227 -22.89 4.98 9.66
N SER A 228 -23.00 6.19 9.10
CA SER A 228 -24.02 6.61 8.15
C SER A 228 -23.49 7.78 7.31
N SER A 229 -23.94 7.88 6.06
CA SER A 229 -23.61 9.00 5.18
C SER A 229 -24.62 10.16 5.28
N ASP A 230 -25.67 10.04 6.11
CA ASP A 230 -26.62 11.13 6.35
C ASP A 230 -26.04 12.21 7.29
N LEU A 231 -26.46 13.46 7.08
CA LEU A 231 -26.12 14.61 7.90
C LEU A 231 -27.06 14.78 9.12
N GLY A 232 -28.24 14.17 9.10
CA GLY A 232 -29.22 14.21 10.20
C GLY A 232 -28.68 13.66 11.53
N LEU A 233 -27.71 12.75 11.47
CA LEU A 233 -27.03 12.17 12.63
C LEU A 233 -25.98 13.09 13.29
N THR A 234 -25.78 14.31 12.78
CA THR A 234 -24.91 15.31 13.44
C THR A 234 -25.33 15.56 14.89
N HIS A 235 -26.63 15.57 15.19
CA HIS A 235 -27.12 15.72 16.56
C HIS A 235 -26.74 14.53 17.46
N LEU A 236 -26.79 13.30 16.96
CA LEU A 236 -26.33 12.12 17.69
C LEU A 236 -24.83 12.22 18.01
N CYS A 237 -24.01 12.60 17.02
CA CYS A 237 -22.57 12.78 17.21
C CYS A 237 -22.28 13.80 18.31
N ASN A 238 -22.96 14.95 18.30
CA ASN A 238 -22.80 16.00 19.31
C ASN A 238 -23.24 15.53 20.71
N THR A 239 -24.37 14.82 20.83
CA THR A 239 -24.82 14.24 22.11
C THR A 239 -23.79 13.26 22.67
N LEU A 240 -23.31 12.31 21.86
CA LEU A 240 -22.29 11.34 22.27
C LEU A 240 -20.98 12.02 22.72
N GLN A 241 -20.53 13.06 22.02
CA GLN A 241 -19.38 13.87 22.42
C GLN A 241 -19.58 14.58 23.77
N ASN A 242 -20.77 15.18 23.98
CA ASN A 242 -21.10 15.88 25.22
C ASN A 242 -21.08 14.93 26.44
N HIS A 243 -21.31 13.64 26.22
CA HIS A 243 -21.13 12.57 27.21
C HIS A 243 -19.70 12.01 27.30
N GLY A 244 -18.71 12.69 26.72
CA GLY A 244 -17.28 12.38 26.87
C GLY A 244 -16.70 11.37 25.89
N LEU A 245 -17.51 10.81 24.99
CA LEU A 245 -17.09 9.78 24.03
C LEU A 245 -16.29 10.38 22.86
N THR A 246 -15.31 9.64 22.34
CA THR A 246 -14.65 9.99 21.07
C THR A 246 -15.52 9.49 19.93
N VAL A 247 -16.03 10.38 19.08
CA VAL A 247 -16.99 9.99 18.02
C VAL A 247 -16.33 10.06 16.64
N TYR A 248 -16.33 8.93 15.94
CA TYR A 248 -15.87 8.80 14.56
C TYR A 248 -17.08 8.72 13.63
N GLN A 249 -17.37 9.78 12.88
CA GLN A 249 -18.43 9.74 11.87
C GLN A 249 -17.86 9.11 10.59
N VAL A 250 -18.41 7.97 10.20
CA VAL A 250 -17.98 7.18 9.04
C VAL A 250 -19.03 7.33 7.94
N SER A 251 -18.59 7.74 6.75
CA SER A 251 -19.45 7.89 5.57
C SER A 251 -18.75 7.34 4.32
N LYS A 252 -19.50 6.89 3.32
CA LYS A 252 -18.95 6.34 2.06
C LYS A 252 -19.26 7.25 0.88
N ASN A 253 -18.24 7.54 0.08
CA ASN A 253 -18.39 8.22 -1.20
C ASN A 253 -17.79 7.32 -2.29
N ARG A 254 -18.67 6.64 -3.04
CA ARG A 254 -18.31 5.64 -4.06
C ARG A 254 -17.44 4.52 -3.44
N SER A 255 -16.15 4.47 -3.79
CA SER A 255 -15.16 3.48 -3.32
C SER A 255 -14.27 3.97 -2.16
N LYS A 256 -14.57 5.14 -1.58
CA LYS A 256 -13.80 5.74 -0.48
C LYS A 256 -14.62 5.84 0.80
N ILE A 257 -14.02 5.41 1.91
CA ILE A 257 -14.52 5.63 3.26
C ILE A 257 -13.91 6.93 3.79
N ARG A 258 -14.76 7.83 4.27
CA ARG A 258 -14.37 9.08 4.91
C ARG A 258 -14.71 8.96 6.39
N VAL A 259 -13.68 8.96 7.23
CA VAL A 259 -13.81 8.95 8.68
C VAL A 259 -13.44 10.33 9.22
N LEU A 260 -14.44 11.01 9.76
CA LEU A 260 -14.27 12.26 10.48
C LEU A 260 -14.16 11.95 11.97
N ASN A 261 -12.99 12.19 12.57
CA ASN A 261 -12.91 12.31 14.02
C ASN A 261 -13.56 13.64 14.40
N THR A 262 -14.79 13.55 14.92
CA THR A 262 -15.61 14.73 15.18
C THR A 262 -15.10 15.57 16.37
N ARG A 263 -14.19 15.03 17.20
CA ARG A 263 -13.52 15.75 18.30
C ARG A 263 -12.32 16.57 17.81
N THR A 264 -11.56 16.07 16.83
CA THR A 264 -10.36 16.77 16.30
C THR A 264 -10.63 17.51 14.99
N GLY A 265 -11.79 17.30 14.36
CA GLY A 265 -12.08 17.78 13.01
C GLY A 265 -11.29 17.05 11.90
N GLN A 266 -10.45 16.07 12.25
CA GLN A 266 -9.59 15.38 11.30
C GLN A 266 -10.43 14.47 10.40
N ILE A 267 -10.37 14.74 9.09
CA ILE A 267 -11.01 13.93 8.05
C ILE A 267 -9.94 13.06 7.41
N ASN A 268 -9.97 11.76 7.70
CA ASN A 268 -9.15 10.77 7.01
C ASN A 268 -10.00 10.10 5.92
N THR A 269 -9.51 10.11 4.68
CA THR A 269 -10.20 9.48 3.53
C THR A 269 -9.38 8.33 3.01
N TYR A 270 -9.97 7.13 3.04
CA TYR A 270 -9.33 5.88 2.69
C TYR A 270 -9.99 5.30 1.44
N SER A 271 -9.19 4.94 0.45
CA SER A 271 -9.66 4.12 -0.67
C SER A 271 -9.68 2.67 -0.20
N LEU A 272 -10.83 1.98 -0.34
CA LEU A 272 -10.93 0.55 -0.01
C LEU A 272 -10.26 -0.36 -1.05
N THR A 273 -9.94 0.18 -2.23
CA THR A 273 -9.09 -0.50 -3.21
C THR A 273 -7.65 -0.52 -2.69
N PRO A 274 -6.99 -1.69 -2.58
CA PRO A 274 -5.54 -1.71 -2.31
C PRO A 274 -4.83 -0.88 -3.38
N ILE A 275 -3.79 -0.13 -2.97
CA ILE A 275 -2.95 0.62 -3.92
C ILE A 275 -2.39 -0.41 -4.90
N PRO A 276 -2.73 -0.35 -6.21
CA PRO A 276 -2.25 -1.35 -7.15
C PRO A 276 -0.71 -1.30 -7.17
N PRO A 277 -0.02 -2.44 -7.08
CA PRO A 277 1.43 -2.45 -7.15
C PRO A 277 1.86 -1.79 -8.47
N ILE A 278 2.80 -0.88 -8.39
CA ILE A 278 3.32 -0.17 -9.56
C ILE A 278 3.90 -1.22 -10.51
N PRO A 279 3.37 -1.39 -11.73
CA PRO A 279 3.86 -2.41 -12.66
C PRO A 279 5.28 -2.08 -13.10
N THR A 280 6.07 -3.08 -13.47
CA THR A 280 7.38 -2.83 -14.09
C THR A 280 7.23 -2.10 -15.42
N LEU A 281 8.29 -1.48 -15.92
CA LEU A 281 8.24 -0.76 -17.20
C LEU A 281 7.74 -1.66 -18.33
N ASP A 282 8.24 -2.89 -18.44
CA ASP A 282 7.83 -3.85 -19.48
C ASP A 282 6.35 -4.23 -19.34
N GLN A 283 5.87 -4.49 -18.13
CA GLN A 283 4.45 -4.79 -17.87
C GLN A 283 3.57 -3.59 -18.22
N PHE A 284 3.98 -2.38 -17.88
CA PHE A 284 3.26 -1.15 -18.20
C PHE A 284 3.15 -0.92 -19.71
N ILE A 285 4.23 -1.18 -20.46
CA ILE A 285 4.23 -1.12 -21.93
C ILE A 285 3.25 -2.14 -22.52
N VAL A 286 3.26 -3.39 -22.04
CA VAL A 286 2.33 -4.44 -22.50
C VAL A 286 0.87 -4.06 -22.20
N GLN A 287 0.56 -3.59 -21.00
CA GLN A 287 -0.78 -3.11 -20.61
C GLN A 287 -1.27 -1.96 -21.51
N LEU A 288 -0.39 -1.01 -21.84
CA LEU A 288 -0.72 0.08 -22.78
C LEU A 288 -0.98 -0.46 -24.18
N GLN A 289 -0.21 -1.44 -24.64
CA GLN A 289 -0.45 -2.10 -25.93
C GLN A 289 -1.81 -2.81 -25.95
N GLU A 290 -2.12 -3.60 -24.93
CA GLU A 290 -3.40 -4.33 -24.83
C GLU A 290 -4.60 -3.37 -24.86
N ILE A 291 -4.57 -2.28 -24.09
CA ILE A 291 -5.64 -1.28 -24.11
C ILE A 291 -5.81 -0.63 -25.49
N ILE A 292 -4.71 -0.30 -26.16
CA ILE A 292 -4.79 0.30 -27.51
C ILE A 292 -5.36 -0.72 -28.49
N LYS A 293 -4.90 -1.98 -28.51
CA LYS A 293 -5.43 -3.04 -29.39
C LYS A 293 -6.92 -3.31 -29.14
N LEU A 294 -7.34 -3.37 -27.88
CA LEU A 294 -8.73 -3.60 -27.50
C LEU A 294 -9.63 -2.43 -27.94
N GLU A 295 -9.21 -1.18 -27.72
CA GLU A 295 -10.00 -0.01 -28.14
C GLU A 295 -9.98 0.16 -29.68
N GLN A 296 -8.89 -0.16 -30.38
CA GLN A 296 -8.82 -0.21 -31.84
C GLN A 296 -9.83 -1.22 -32.41
N LYS A 297 -9.87 -2.44 -31.85
CA LYS A 297 -10.84 -3.48 -32.24
C LYS A 297 -12.29 -3.06 -31.94
N ARG A 298 -12.54 -2.48 -30.76
CA ARG A 298 -13.88 -2.05 -30.31
C ARG A 298 -14.44 -0.87 -31.10
N SER A 299 -13.60 0.10 -31.45
CA SER A 299 -14.03 1.34 -32.12
C SER A 299 -13.91 1.29 -33.64
N HIS A 300 -13.33 0.22 -34.19
CA HIS A 300 -12.87 0.11 -35.58
C HIS A 300 -11.98 1.27 -36.06
N CYS A 301 -11.38 2.02 -35.12
CA CYS A 301 -10.53 3.18 -35.40
C CYS A 301 -9.09 2.85 -35.04
N GLN A 302 -8.16 2.88 -36.01
CA GLN A 302 -6.75 2.61 -35.73
C GLN A 302 -6.10 3.69 -34.84
N TRP A 303 -6.53 4.95 -34.95
CA TRP A 303 -5.98 6.08 -34.20
C TRP A 303 -6.80 6.38 -32.94
N ILE A 304 -6.25 6.07 -31.77
CA ILE A 304 -6.89 6.29 -30.47
C ILE A 304 -6.35 7.57 -29.82
N LYS A 305 -7.22 8.44 -29.31
CA LYS A 305 -6.81 9.67 -28.59
C LYS A 305 -6.05 9.30 -27.30
N LEU A 306 -4.90 9.93 -27.00
CA LEU A 306 -4.14 9.63 -25.78
C LEU A 306 -4.96 9.79 -24.49
N ASN A 307 -5.83 10.81 -24.41
CA ASN A 307 -6.72 11.00 -23.26
C ASN A 307 -7.69 9.82 -23.05
N ARG A 308 -8.07 9.12 -24.13
CA ARG A 308 -8.92 7.93 -24.07
C ARG A 308 -8.12 6.72 -23.57
N VAL A 309 -6.88 6.54 -24.03
CA VAL A 309 -5.97 5.51 -23.50
C VAL A 309 -5.71 5.73 -22.01
N ALA A 310 -5.42 6.97 -21.60
CA ALA A 310 -5.18 7.31 -20.19
C ALA A 310 -6.43 7.11 -19.30
N PHE A 311 -7.63 7.37 -19.84
CA PHE A 311 -8.89 7.05 -19.17
C PHE A 311 -9.05 5.54 -18.99
N LEU A 312 -8.90 4.76 -20.07
CA LEU A 312 -9.04 3.29 -20.04
C LEU A 312 -8.01 2.63 -19.13
N TYR A 313 -6.77 3.14 -19.10
CA TYR A 313 -5.72 2.64 -18.21
C TYR A 313 -6.10 2.84 -16.73
N LYS A 314 -6.65 4.02 -16.40
CA LYS A 314 -7.17 4.31 -15.06
C LYS A 314 -8.40 3.47 -14.69
N ASP A 315 -9.27 3.18 -15.66
CA ASP A 315 -10.47 2.37 -15.46
C ASP A 315 -10.09 0.91 -15.17
N ASN A 316 -9.21 0.32 -15.99
CA ASN A 316 -8.80 -1.08 -15.91
C ASN A 316 -7.81 -1.39 -14.77
N TYR A 317 -6.86 -0.51 -14.48
CA TYR A 317 -5.75 -0.79 -13.53
C TYR A 317 -5.74 0.13 -12.30
N HIS A 318 -6.69 1.06 -12.18
CA HIS A 318 -6.84 2.02 -11.07
C HIS A 318 -5.65 2.96 -10.80
N LEU A 319 -4.58 2.88 -11.61
CA LEU A 319 -3.44 3.80 -11.66
C LEU A 319 -3.59 4.77 -12.83
N THR A 320 -3.07 5.99 -12.70
CA THR A 320 -2.94 6.88 -13.87
C THR A 320 -1.62 6.67 -14.60
N VAL A 321 -1.63 6.81 -15.92
CA VAL A 321 -0.42 6.78 -16.77
C VAL A 321 0.69 7.68 -16.21
N SER A 322 0.34 8.89 -15.76
CA SER A 322 1.30 9.82 -15.17
C SER A 322 1.90 9.35 -13.84
N GLN A 323 1.13 8.65 -12.99
CA GLN A 323 1.66 8.08 -11.73
C GLN A 323 2.67 6.96 -12.01
N VAL A 324 2.36 6.08 -12.97
CA VAL A 324 3.29 5.00 -13.36
C VAL A 324 4.54 5.58 -14.00
N VAL A 325 4.41 6.54 -14.94
CA VAL A 325 5.57 7.21 -15.56
C VAL A 325 6.45 7.91 -14.53
N ALA A 326 5.87 8.70 -13.60
CA ALA A 326 6.63 9.42 -12.58
C ALA A 326 7.36 8.49 -11.58
N SER A 327 6.91 7.24 -11.43
CA SER A 327 7.58 6.25 -10.58
C SER A 327 8.80 5.56 -11.23
N HIS A 328 8.85 5.53 -12.56
CA HIS A 328 9.98 4.95 -13.32
C HIS A 328 10.94 6.02 -13.86
N PHE A 329 10.48 7.26 -14.01
CA PHE A 329 11.24 8.36 -14.61
C PHE A 329 10.94 9.68 -13.89
N SER A 330 11.95 10.35 -13.35
CA SER A 330 11.81 11.65 -12.67
C SER A 330 11.37 12.78 -13.61
N ASP A 331 11.80 12.72 -14.88
CA ASP A 331 11.77 13.86 -15.80
C ASP A 331 10.73 13.69 -16.93
N TYR A 332 9.85 12.68 -16.84
CA TYR A 332 8.92 12.33 -17.92
C TYR A 332 7.48 12.73 -17.56
N GLN A 333 6.79 13.31 -18.53
CA GLN A 333 5.34 13.49 -18.49
C GLN A 333 4.63 12.23 -19.01
N GLY A 334 3.36 12.04 -18.63
CA GLY A 334 2.55 10.88 -19.07
C GLY A 334 2.39 10.72 -20.59
N ARG A 335 2.71 11.75 -21.38
CA ARG A 335 2.80 11.69 -22.85
C ARG A 335 4.12 11.08 -23.34
N ASP A 336 5.21 11.29 -22.61
CA ASP A 336 6.57 11.00 -23.07
C ASP A 336 6.81 9.50 -23.21
N ILE A 337 6.10 8.66 -22.45
CA ILE A 337 6.15 7.20 -22.61
C ILE A 337 5.77 6.75 -24.03
N PHE A 338 4.85 7.46 -24.69
CA PHE A 338 4.45 7.16 -26.07
C PHE A 338 5.42 7.76 -27.10
N VAL A 339 5.94 8.96 -26.83
CA VAL A 339 6.84 9.67 -27.76
C VAL A 339 8.26 9.08 -27.75
N LYS A 340 8.77 8.69 -26.58
CA LYS A 340 10.13 8.16 -26.39
C LYS A 340 10.24 6.64 -26.64
N ASN A 341 9.14 5.96 -26.97
CA ASN A 341 9.12 4.55 -27.41
C ASN A 341 8.56 4.39 -28.84
N PRO A 342 9.19 5.02 -29.86
CA PRO A 342 8.69 5.02 -31.25
C PRO A 342 8.75 3.65 -31.93
N HIS A 343 9.49 2.69 -31.36
CA HIS A 343 9.54 1.31 -31.80
C HIS A 343 8.29 0.50 -31.39
N ILE A 344 7.41 1.07 -30.57
CA ILE A 344 6.18 0.45 -30.07
C ILE A 344 4.95 1.29 -30.44
N PHE A 345 4.99 2.58 -30.13
CA PHE A 345 3.86 3.49 -30.31
C PHE A 345 4.17 4.48 -31.43
N VAL A 346 3.25 4.65 -32.38
CA VAL A 346 3.30 5.81 -33.28
C VAL A 346 2.33 6.86 -32.78
N VAL A 347 2.87 8.01 -32.42
CA VAL A 347 2.12 9.18 -31.95
C VAL A 347 1.95 10.17 -33.10
N HIS A 348 0.70 10.57 -33.37
CA HIS A 348 0.38 11.60 -34.33
C HIS A 348 -0.31 12.78 -33.64
N GLN A 349 0.17 13.99 -33.90
CA GLN A 349 -0.45 15.24 -33.45
C GLN A 349 -0.59 16.18 -34.66
N PRO A 350 -1.82 16.42 -35.19
CA PRO A 350 -2.03 17.22 -36.40
C PRO A 350 -1.60 18.70 -36.29
N SER A 351 -1.63 19.27 -35.08
CA SER A 351 -1.13 20.61 -34.76
C SER A 351 -0.86 20.70 -33.25
N GLU A 352 -0.05 21.65 -32.80
CA GLU A 352 0.24 21.86 -31.37
C GLU A 352 -1.02 22.01 -30.49
N LYS A 353 -2.11 22.55 -31.06
CA LYS A 353 -3.41 22.74 -30.38
C LYS A 353 -4.36 21.55 -30.54
N SER A 354 -4.04 20.58 -31.40
CA SER A 354 -4.85 19.38 -31.62
C SER A 354 -4.56 18.29 -30.57
N PRO A 355 -5.55 17.45 -30.21
CA PRO A 355 -5.30 16.29 -29.36
C PRO A 355 -4.28 15.35 -30.01
N SER A 356 -3.44 14.72 -29.18
CA SER A 356 -2.51 13.68 -29.63
C SER A 356 -3.22 12.32 -29.75
N TYR A 357 -2.90 11.60 -30.81
CA TYR A 357 -3.39 10.26 -31.12
C TYR A 357 -2.23 9.26 -31.05
N VAL A 358 -2.53 8.01 -30.74
CA VAL A 358 -1.59 6.89 -30.77
C VAL A 358 -2.19 5.74 -31.57
N THR A 359 -1.33 5.03 -32.29
CA THR A 359 -1.64 3.75 -32.92
C THR A 359 -0.51 2.76 -32.67
N LEU A 360 -0.85 1.48 -32.75
CA LEU A 360 0.09 0.39 -32.93
C LEU A 360 -0.02 -0.06 -34.39
N PHE A 361 1.07 0.05 -35.15
CA PHE A 361 1.14 -0.59 -36.46
C PHE A 361 1.56 -2.04 -36.26
N GLU A 362 0.57 -2.93 -36.14
CA GLU A 362 0.81 -4.34 -36.42
C GLU A 362 1.09 -4.48 -37.92
N ILE A 363 2.31 -4.90 -38.27
CA ILE A 363 2.57 -5.42 -39.62
C ILE A 363 1.72 -6.69 -39.74
N GLN A 364 0.56 -6.56 -40.37
CA GLN A 364 -0.26 -7.72 -40.68
C GLN A 364 0.55 -8.62 -41.62
N PRO A 365 0.82 -9.89 -41.27
CA PRO A 365 1.17 -10.87 -42.30
C PRO A 365 -0.03 -10.91 -43.25
N SER A 366 0.21 -10.57 -44.53
CA SER A 366 -0.83 -10.48 -45.54
C SER A 366 -1.64 -11.78 -45.57
N SER A 367 -2.96 -11.65 -45.54
CA SER A 367 -3.89 -12.78 -45.46
C SER A 367 -3.88 -13.63 -46.73
N THR A 368 -2.95 -14.57 -46.81
CA THR A 368 -3.09 -15.74 -47.69
C THR A 368 -3.80 -16.82 -46.89
N GLN A 369 -5.05 -17.13 -47.25
CA GLN A 369 -5.80 -18.21 -46.61
C GLN A 369 -5.13 -19.56 -46.88
N PRO A 370 -4.81 -20.36 -45.85
CA PRO A 370 -4.63 -21.80 -46.00
C PRO A 370 -5.99 -22.49 -45.85
N HIS A 371 -6.26 -23.48 -46.69
CA HIS A 371 -7.45 -24.32 -46.57
C HIS A 371 -7.47 -25.15 -45.28
N THR A 372 -8.68 -25.55 -44.91
CA THR A 372 -9.09 -26.25 -43.69
C THR A 372 -8.46 -27.64 -43.48
N LEU A 373 -7.91 -27.87 -42.28
CA LEU A 373 -7.63 -29.17 -41.59
C LEU A 373 -6.50 -30.08 -42.16
N PRO A 374 -5.90 -30.98 -41.33
CA PRO A 374 -6.29 -31.36 -39.96
C PRO A 374 -5.28 -31.02 -38.84
N GLU A 375 -5.74 -31.20 -37.61
CA GLU A 375 -4.95 -31.11 -36.37
C GLU A 375 -4.00 -32.31 -36.22
N THR A 376 -2.69 -32.10 -36.43
CA THR A 376 -1.66 -32.98 -35.84
C THR A 376 -0.37 -32.23 -35.54
N GLU A 377 0.32 -32.68 -34.50
CA GLU A 377 1.70 -32.35 -34.12
C GLU A 377 1.98 -30.92 -33.60
N PHE A 378 1.86 -30.80 -32.27
CA PHE A 378 2.76 -29.95 -31.48
C PHE A 378 4.22 -30.42 -31.68
N SER A 379 4.84 -29.97 -32.77
CA SER A 379 6.28 -30.14 -32.97
C SER A 379 7.02 -29.38 -31.87
N GLN A 380 7.84 -30.13 -31.12
CA GLN A 380 8.63 -29.61 -30.02
C GLN A 380 9.56 -28.50 -30.53
N LEU A 381 9.54 -27.33 -29.89
CA LEU A 381 10.57 -26.31 -30.12
C LEU A 381 11.94 -26.94 -29.79
N PRO A 382 12.94 -26.89 -30.69
CA PRO A 382 14.21 -27.55 -30.45
C PRO A 382 14.88 -26.95 -29.21
N VAL A 383 15.21 -27.83 -28.26
CA VAL A 383 15.83 -27.43 -26.99
C VAL A 383 17.28 -27.09 -27.26
N ILE A 384 17.69 -25.86 -26.93
CA ILE A 384 19.07 -25.40 -27.14
C ILE A 384 19.91 -25.82 -25.94
N GLU A 385 20.75 -26.84 -26.16
CA GLU A 385 21.60 -27.47 -25.13
C GLU A 385 23.10 -27.35 -25.43
N SER A 386 23.48 -27.08 -26.69
CA SER A 386 24.87 -26.88 -27.13
C SER A 386 25.09 -25.51 -27.82
N LEU A 387 26.36 -25.20 -28.11
CA LEU A 387 26.73 -24.06 -28.95
C LEU A 387 26.23 -24.25 -30.39
N GLU A 388 26.35 -25.46 -30.92
CA GLU A 388 25.95 -25.82 -32.30
C GLU A 388 24.42 -25.69 -32.49
N ASP A 389 23.61 -26.04 -31.48
CA ASP A 389 22.16 -25.79 -31.51
C ASP A 389 21.83 -24.30 -31.55
N LEU A 390 22.59 -23.49 -30.80
CA LEU A 390 22.43 -22.04 -30.75
C LEU A 390 22.84 -21.39 -32.08
N GLU A 391 23.92 -21.86 -32.70
CA GLU A 391 24.36 -21.42 -34.02
C GLU A 391 23.35 -21.80 -35.11
N ASN A 392 22.90 -23.06 -35.14
CA ASN A 392 21.87 -23.53 -36.07
C ASN A 392 20.54 -22.76 -35.92
N ALA A 393 20.11 -22.48 -34.68
CA ALA A 393 18.94 -21.64 -34.40
C ALA A 393 19.11 -20.22 -34.95
N LEU A 394 20.30 -19.62 -34.81
CA LEU A 394 20.62 -18.29 -35.33
C LEU A 394 20.73 -18.28 -36.86
N ILE A 395 21.28 -19.33 -37.48
CA ILE A 395 21.32 -19.50 -38.94
C ILE A 395 19.90 -19.60 -39.50
N ALA A 396 19.02 -20.40 -38.88
CA ALA A 396 17.63 -20.53 -39.31
C ALA A 396 16.87 -19.19 -39.22
N ILE A 397 17.08 -18.40 -38.17
CA ILE A 397 16.50 -17.05 -38.05
C ILE A 397 17.09 -16.09 -39.09
N MET A 398 18.41 -16.13 -39.34
CA MET A 398 19.04 -15.32 -40.39
C MET A 398 18.48 -15.64 -41.78
N GLN A 399 18.32 -16.93 -42.11
CA GLN A 399 17.68 -17.37 -43.36
C GLN A 399 16.22 -16.88 -43.45
N GLU A 400 15.43 -17.05 -42.39
CA GLU A 400 14.05 -16.56 -42.31
C GLU A 400 13.92 -15.05 -42.53
N LEU A 401 14.87 -14.26 -42.00
CA LEU A 401 14.89 -12.80 -42.17
C LEU A 401 15.38 -12.35 -43.55
N THR A 402 16.34 -13.07 -44.15
CA THR A 402 16.90 -12.76 -45.47
C THR A 402 16.06 -13.27 -46.65
N LEU A 403 15.19 -14.27 -46.43
CA LEU A 403 14.33 -14.88 -47.46
C LEU A 403 13.41 -13.88 -48.19
N ASN A 404 13.07 -12.76 -47.54
CA ASN A 404 12.16 -11.73 -48.08
C ASN A 404 12.81 -10.34 -48.22
N SER A 405 14.13 -10.20 -48.01
CA SER A 405 14.84 -8.92 -48.11
C SER A 405 15.94 -8.95 -49.18
N SER A 406 16.06 -7.87 -49.95
CA SER A 406 17.20 -7.64 -50.84
C SER A 406 18.51 -7.37 -50.10
N GLU A 407 18.46 -7.18 -48.79
CA GLU A 407 19.61 -7.00 -47.91
C GLU A 407 20.02 -8.33 -47.27
N ASN A 408 21.22 -8.83 -47.62
CA ASN A 408 21.81 -10.04 -47.05
C ASN A 408 22.45 -9.81 -45.66
N HIS A 409 21.99 -8.82 -44.90
CA HIS A 409 22.55 -8.45 -43.61
C HIS A 409 21.43 -8.04 -42.64
N VAL A 410 21.56 -8.46 -41.37
CA VAL A 410 20.56 -8.23 -40.32
C VAL A 410 21.25 -7.51 -39.17
N SER A 411 20.60 -6.53 -38.53
CA SER A 411 21.20 -5.91 -37.33
C SER A 411 21.21 -6.90 -36.16
N LEU A 412 22.25 -6.82 -35.33
CA LEU A 412 22.41 -7.66 -34.14
C LEU A 412 21.18 -7.55 -33.22
N SER A 413 20.63 -6.33 -33.09
CA SER A 413 19.42 -6.05 -32.32
C SER A 413 18.18 -6.76 -32.86
N ILE A 414 17.99 -6.83 -34.19
CA ILE A 414 16.87 -7.56 -34.82
C ILE A 414 17.03 -9.07 -34.63
N LEU A 415 18.24 -9.60 -34.87
CA LEU A 415 18.55 -11.03 -34.70
C LEU A 415 18.26 -11.48 -33.24
N GLY A 416 18.72 -10.70 -32.26
CA GLY A 416 18.43 -10.96 -30.84
C GLY A 416 16.95 -10.88 -30.47
N SER A 417 16.22 -9.95 -31.07
CA SER A 417 14.77 -9.78 -30.84
C SER A 417 13.96 -10.94 -31.42
N GLN A 418 14.28 -11.37 -32.64
CA GLN A 418 13.60 -12.47 -33.32
C GLN A 418 13.93 -13.83 -32.66
N PHE A 419 15.15 -13.99 -32.16
CA PHE A 419 15.50 -15.15 -31.33
C PHE A 419 14.64 -15.21 -30.07
N ASN A 420 14.56 -14.12 -29.30
CA ASN A 420 13.73 -14.06 -28.10
C ASN A 420 12.24 -14.33 -28.42
N ARG A 421 11.75 -13.86 -29.58
CA ARG A 421 10.39 -14.15 -30.06
C ARG A 421 10.17 -15.63 -30.40
N LYS A 422 11.17 -16.30 -31.01
CA LYS A 422 11.06 -17.69 -31.47
C LYS A 422 11.24 -18.72 -30.35
N TYR A 423 12.08 -18.41 -29.35
CA TYR A 423 12.43 -19.33 -28.26
C TYR A 423 11.92 -18.90 -26.87
N GLY A 424 11.31 -17.72 -26.74
CA GLY A 424 10.78 -17.20 -25.48
C GLY A 424 11.83 -16.77 -24.44
N ILE A 425 13.12 -16.88 -24.77
CA ILE A 425 14.25 -16.57 -23.89
C ILE A 425 15.32 -15.72 -24.61
N PRO A 426 15.88 -14.67 -23.98
CA PRO A 426 16.94 -13.87 -24.58
C PRO A 426 18.22 -14.67 -24.80
N ILE A 427 18.91 -14.45 -25.94
CA ILE A 427 20.20 -15.09 -26.26
C ILE A 427 21.21 -14.95 -25.11
N THR A 428 21.25 -13.79 -24.45
CA THR A 428 22.14 -13.52 -23.31
C THR A 428 21.88 -14.41 -22.09
N GLN A 429 20.69 -14.98 -21.95
CA GLN A 429 20.39 -15.98 -20.93
C GLN A 429 20.89 -17.37 -21.35
N ILE A 430 20.77 -17.75 -22.63
CA ILE A 430 21.34 -19.00 -23.15
C ILE A 430 22.87 -18.98 -23.08
N ILE A 431 23.53 -17.89 -23.47
CA ILE A 431 24.99 -17.74 -23.35
C ILE A 431 25.46 -17.97 -21.90
N LYS A 432 24.67 -17.51 -20.91
CA LYS A 432 24.91 -17.78 -19.49
C LYS A 432 24.64 -19.24 -19.11
N LYS A 433 23.52 -19.83 -19.55
CA LYS A 433 23.16 -21.25 -19.33
C LYS A 433 24.27 -22.19 -19.82
N LEU A 434 24.76 -21.95 -21.03
CA LEU A 434 25.80 -22.73 -21.70
C LEU A 434 27.24 -22.37 -21.26
N ARG A 435 27.41 -21.41 -20.33
CA ARG A 435 28.70 -20.92 -19.82
C ARG A 435 29.69 -20.43 -20.88
N LEU A 436 29.20 -19.95 -22.04
CA LEU A 436 29.98 -19.61 -23.24
C LEU A 436 30.83 -18.32 -23.15
N GLY A 437 31.03 -17.76 -21.95
CA GLY A 437 32.11 -16.79 -21.69
C GLY A 437 32.17 -15.54 -22.57
N GLY A 438 31.08 -14.81 -22.78
CA GLY A 438 31.11 -13.61 -23.63
C GLY A 438 29.82 -12.79 -23.65
N ASN A 439 29.80 -11.76 -24.51
CA ASN A 439 28.58 -11.10 -24.96
C ASN A 439 28.16 -11.68 -26.33
N PHE A 440 26.97 -11.31 -26.81
CA PHE A 440 26.42 -11.84 -28.07
C PHE A 440 27.34 -11.55 -29.28
N GLN A 441 28.00 -10.40 -29.31
CA GLN A 441 29.02 -10.04 -30.32
C GLN A 441 30.19 -11.03 -30.32
N LYS A 442 30.78 -11.32 -29.14
CA LYS A 442 31.88 -12.29 -29.03
C LYS A 442 31.47 -13.69 -29.49
N LEU A 443 30.26 -14.14 -29.18
CA LEU A 443 29.76 -15.44 -29.67
C LEU A 443 29.73 -15.48 -31.20
N LEU A 444 29.15 -14.46 -31.85
CA LEU A 444 29.12 -14.38 -33.31
C LEU A 444 30.50 -14.14 -33.94
N THR A 445 31.51 -13.68 -33.18
CA THR A 445 32.90 -13.54 -33.65
C THR A 445 33.68 -14.86 -33.52
N LEU A 446 33.27 -15.75 -32.61
CA LEU A 446 33.85 -17.08 -32.42
C LEU A 446 33.27 -18.13 -33.38
N SER A 447 32.10 -17.83 -33.96
CA SER A 447 31.41 -18.69 -34.91
C SER A 447 31.96 -18.51 -36.33
N ASN A 448 32.23 -19.61 -37.02
CA ASN A 448 32.65 -19.58 -38.43
C ASN A 448 31.50 -19.31 -39.41
N SER A 449 30.25 -19.22 -38.92
CA SER A 449 29.04 -19.07 -39.75
C SER A 449 28.61 -17.61 -39.95
N PHE A 450 29.20 -16.65 -39.23
CA PHE A 450 28.74 -15.26 -39.23
C PHE A 450 29.89 -14.26 -39.44
N ASN A 451 29.67 -13.31 -40.36
CA ASN A 451 30.49 -12.12 -40.48
C ASN A 451 29.84 -10.93 -39.76
N LEU A 452 30.64 -10.19 -39.00
CA LEU A 452 30.23 -9.02 -38.22
C LEU A 452 30.80 -7.74 -38.83
N GLU A 453 29.93 -6.87 -39.31
CA GLU A 453 30.27 -5.53 -39.79
C GLU A 453 29.85 -4.47 -38.77
N LYS A 454 30.75 -3.56 -38.40
CA LYS A 454 30.44 -2.46 -37.48
C LYS A 454 29.93 -1.25 -38.27
N THR A 455 28.78 -0.71 -37.87
CA THR A 455 28.26 0.58 -38.37
C THR A 455 28.24 1.63 -37.26
N ASP A 456 27.97 2.89 -37.61
CA ASP A 456 27.95 4.02 -36.66
C ASP A 456 26.91 3.91 -35.54
N LYS A 457 25.93 2.99 -35.66
CA LYS A 457 24.80 2.86 -34.72
C LYS A 457 24.54 1.44 -34.19
N ASP A 458 24.93 0.39 -34.91
CA ASP A 458 24.81 -1.01 -34.45
C ASP A 458 25.81 -1.93 -35.20
N TRP A 459 25.91 -3.18 -34.78
CA TRP A 459 26.56 -4.25 -35.52
C TRP A 459 25.58 -4.89 -36.51
N ARG A 460 26.06 -5.18 -37.72
CA ARG A 460 25.38 -5.96 -38.74
C ARG A 460 25.98 -7.36 -38.78
N VAL A 461 25.13 -8.35 -38.91
CA VAL A 461 25.46 -9.77 -38.99
C VAL A 461 25.07 -10.25 -40.38
N LYS A 462 25.96 -10.99 -41.04
CA LYS A 462 25.71 -11.63 -42.33
C LYS A 462 26.14 -13.09 -42.25
N LEU A 463 25.38 -13.99 -42.87
CA LEU A 463 25.80 -15.39 -43.00
C LEU A 463 27.04 -15.46 -43.89
N GLN A 464 28.06 -16.16 -43.40
CA GLN A 464 29.21 -16.51 -44.22
C GLN A 464 28.78 -17.58 -45.22
N SER A 465 28.82 -17.26 -46.50
CA SER A 465 28.64 -18.27 -47.55
C SER A 465 29.80 -19.28 -47.49
N PRO A 466 29.54 -20.57 -47.74
CA PRO A 466 30.58 -21.60 -47.80
C PRO A 466 31.56 -21.37 -48.95
#